data_AF-A0A844MQY8-F1
#
_entry.id   AF-A0A844MQY8-F1
#
_cell.length_a   1.000
_cell.length_b   1.000
_cell.length_c   1.000
_cell.angle_alpha   90.00
_cell.angle_beta   90.00
_cell.angle_gamma   90.00
#
_symmetry.space_group_name_H-M   'P 1'
#
loop_
_entity.id
_entity.type
_entity.pdbx_description
1 polymer ?
#
loop_
_entity_poly.entity_id
_entity_poly.type
_entity_poly.pdbx_seq_one_letter_code
_entity_poly.pdbx_strand_id
1 'polypeptide(L)'
;MRNLMSSNENYISPNKIVIYLEKSGWNKIKEAEGISAWVYNRENKKVGIFVPVMDDFVDYRERILEVLDTLEEIERRSKYEIIKDIVNVSTSFR
;
A
#
# COMPACT_ATOMS: atom_id res chain seq x y z
N MET A 1 23.08 -3.08 -27.59
CA MET A 1 22.03 -4.09 -27.33
C MET A 1 20.95 -3.41 -26.49
N ARG A 2 19.74 -3.25 -27.02
CA ARG A 2 18.59 -2.71 -26.27
C ARG A 2 18.08 -3.82 -25.34
N ASN A 3 18.15 -3.61 -24.02
CA ASN A 3 17.32 -4.37 -23.10
C ASN A 3 16.10 -3.53 -22.75
N LEU A 4 14.98 -3.99 -23.27
CA LEU A 4 13.62 -3.63 -22.87
C LEU A 4 13.40 -4.15 -21.44
N MET A 5 13.57 -3.29 -20.45
CA MET A 5 12.78 -3.35 -19.22
C MET A 5 12.09 -1.99 -19.14
N SER A 6 10.96 -1.96 -19.83
CA SER A 6 9.95 -0.92 -19.84
C SER A 6 9.68 -0.35 -18.44
N SER A 7 9.93 0.95 -18.28
CA SER A 7 9.16 1.89 -17.44
C SER A 7 8.62 1.35 -16.11
N ASN A 8 9.36 1.63 -15.03
CA ASN A 8 8.99 1.52 -13.61
C ASN A 8 7.77 2.38 -13.19
N GLU A 9 6.89 2.78 -14.11
CA GLU A 9 5.84 3.78 -13.87
C GLU A 9 4.66 3.24 -13.04
N ASN A 10 4.51 1.91 -12.91
CA ASN A 10 3.41 1.28 -12.16
C ASN A 10 3.89 0.40 -10.98
N TYR A 11 5.15 0.48 -10.59
CA TYR A 11 5.65 -0.27 -9.43
C TYR A 11 5.16 0.40 -8.13
N ILE A 12 4.32 -0.33 -7.39
CA ILE A 12 3.89 0.04 -6.05
C ILE A 12 4.94 -0.51 -5.09
N SER A 13 5.78 0.37 -4.54
CA SER A 13 6.75 -0.04 -3.52
C SER A 13 6.10 -0.13 -2.14
N PRO A 14 6.61 -0.98 -1.23
CA PRO A 14 6.16 -1.02 0.17
C PRO A 14 6.09 0.38 0.81
N ASN A 15 7.14 1.18 0.63
CA ASN A 15 7.23 2.52 1.19
C ASN A 15 6.15 3.48 0.66
N LYS A 16 5.76 3.37 -0.61
CA LYS A 16 4.69 4.21 -1.16
C LYS A 16 3.34 3.88 -0.54
N ILE A 17 3.06 2.60 -0.30
CA ILE A 17 1.84 2.15 0.41
C ILE A 17 1.85 2.72 1.83
N VAL A 18 2.96 2.61 2.55
CA VAL A 18 3.10 3.14 3.92
C VAL A 18 2.78 4.65 3.95
N ILE A 19 3.41 5.45 3.09
CA ILE A 19 3.18 6.90 3.01
C ILE A 19 1.72 7.20 2.66
N TYR A 20 1.13 6.43 1.76
CA TYR A 20 -0.28 6.57 1.39
C TYR A 20 -1.20 6.31 2.59
N LEU A 21 -1.01 5.19 3.29
CA LEU A 21 -1.83 4.81 4.44
C LEU A 21 -1.77 5.87 5.55
N GLU A 22 -0.58 6.39 5.87
CA GLU A 22 -0.41 7.48 6.84
C GLU A 22 -1.20 8.74 6.44
N LYS A 23 -1.12 9.14 5.16
CA LYS A 23 -1.86 10.30 4.64
C LYS A 23 -3.37 10.08 4.58
N SER A 24 -3.80 8.84 4.39
CA SER A 24 -5.21 8.45 4.29
C SER A 24 -5.85 8.13 5.65
N GLY A 25 -5.17 8.42 6.76
CA GLY A 25 -5.72 8.30 8.12
C GLY A 25 -5.69 6.89 8.71
N TRP A 26 -4.95 5.97 8.09
CA TRP A 26 -4.64 4.67 8.69
C TRP A 26 -3.56 4.82 9.76
N ASN A 27 -3.65 3.99 10.80
CA ASN A 27 -2.71 4.00 11.91
C ASN A 27 -1.92 2.69 11.91
N LYS A 28 -0.59 2.77 11.89
CA LYS A 28 0.27 1.60 12.10
C LYS A 28 0.15 1.17 13.57
N ILE A 29 -0.17 -0.09 13.80
CA ILE A 29 -0.32 -0.66 15.16
C ILE A 29 0.91 -1.46 15.57
N LYS A 30 1.50 -2.20 14.63
CA LYS A 30 2.67 -3.05 14.87
C LYS A 30 3.40 -3.32 13.57
N GLU A 31 4.68 -3.63 13.68
CA GLU A 31 5.50 -4.20 12.61
C GLU A 31 6.29 -5.37 13.18
N ALA A 32 6.32 -6.50 12.46
CA ALA A 32 7.05 -7.70 12.85
C ALA A 32 7.28 -8.59 11.62
N GLU A 33 8.45 -9.25 11.56
CA GLU A 33 8.75 -10.30 10.57
C GLU A 33 8.49 -9.87 9.11
N GLY A 34 8.79 -8.62 8.78
CA GLY A 34 8.62 -8.12 7.42
C GLY A 34 7.19 -7.73 7.04
N ILE A 35 6.25 -7.69 8.01
CA ILE A 35 4.87 -7.25 7.81
C ILE A 35 4.54 -6.13 8.79
N SER A 36 3.85 -5.10 8.30
CA SER A 36 3.25 -4.05 9.12
C SER A 36 1.72 -4.17 9.16
N ALA A 37 1.14 -4.05 10.35
CA ALA A 37 -0.30 -4.10 10.59
C ALA A 37 -0.86 -2.69 10.78
N TRP A 38 -1.93 -2.38 10.03
CA TRP A 38 -2.55 -1.06 9.97
C TRP A 38 -4.03 -1.14 10.29
N VAL A 39 -4.56 -0.12 10.97
CA VAL A 39 -5.98 -0.02 11.32
C VAL A 39 -6.58 1.31 10.89
N TYR A 40 -7.75 1.23 10.26
CA TYR A 40 -8.65 2.35 10.03
C TYR A 40 -9.85 2.26 10.97
N ASN A 41 -10.13 3.34 11.69
CA ASN A 41 -11.28 3.43 12.58
C ASN A 41 -12.45 4.06 11.82
N ARG A 42 -13.55 3.33 11.67
CA ARG A 42 -14.79 3.82 11.05
C ARG A 42 -15.92 3.69 12.05
N GLU A 43 -16.40 4.80 12.62
CA GLU A 43 -17.51 4.87 13.58
C GLU A 43 -17.54 3.72 14.60
N ASN A 44 -18.16 2.58 14.25
CA ASN A 44 -18.33 1.39 15.11
C ASN A 44 -17.53 0.15 14.67
N LYS A 45 -16.61 0.26 13.71
CA LYS A 45 -15.82 -0.85 13.16
C LYS A 45 -14.35 -0.48 13.00
N LYS A 46 -13.50 -1.50 13.12
CA LYS A 46 -12.07 -1.42 12.78
C LYS A 46 -11.82 -2.29 11.56
N VAL A 47 -11.06 -1.76 10.61
CA VAL A 47 -10.64 -2.47 9.40
C VAL A 47 -9.13 -2.61 9.47
N GLY A 48 -8.63 -3.80 9.19
CA GLY A 48 -7.21 -4.12 9.26
C GLY A 48 -6.61 -4.38 7.88
N ILE A 49 -5.38 -3.90 7.66
CA ILE A 49 -4.58 -4.21 6.48
C ILE A 49 -3.20 -4.71 6.95
N PHE A 50 -2.65 -5.70 6.24
CA PHE A 50 -1.28 -6.17 6.40
C PHE A 50 -0.46 -5.78 5.18
N VAL A 51 0.62 -5.03 5.39
CA VAL A 51 1.50 -4.54 4.31
C VAL A 51 2.88 -5.17 4.47
N PRO A 52 3.37 -5.95 3.50
CA PRO A 52 4.76 -6.37 3.46
C PRO A 52 5.68 -5.16 3.43
N VAL A 53 6.73 -5.15 4.24
CA VAL A 53 7.68 -4.03 4.33
C VAL A 53 8.80 -4.12 3.29
N MET A 54 8.94 -5.29 2.65
CA MET A 54 9.91 -5.57 1.59
C MET A 54 9.19 -6.22 0.40
N ASP A 55 9.71 -6.00 -0.81
CA ASP A 55 9.13 -6.51 -2.06
C ASP A 55 9.62 -7.92 -2.45
N ASP A 56 10.59 -8.46 -1.71
CA ASP A 56 11.06 -9.84 -1.80
C ASP A 56 10.23 -10.83 -0.95
N PHE A 57 9.16 -10.34 -0.33
CA PHE A 57 8.22 -11.17 0.42
C PHE A 57 7.51 -12.16 -0.52
N VAL A 58 7.46 -13.44 -0.14
CA VAL A 58 7.09 -14.55 -1.06
C VAL A 58 5.73 -14.34 -1.74
N ASP A 59 4.74 -13.80 -1.02
CA ASP A 59 3.39 -13.51 -1.51
C ASP A 59 3.13 -12.00 -1.64
N TYR A 60 4.19 -11.20 -1.92
CA TYR A 60 4.11 -9.75 -1.99
C TYR A 60 2.95 -9.26 -2.86
N ARG A 61 2.83 -9.82 -4.07
CA ARG A 61 1.81 -9.42 -5.04
C ARG A 61 0.40 -9.67 -4.52
N GLU A 62 0.15 -10.83 -3.94
CA GLU A 62 -1.13 -11.23 -3.36
C GLU A 62 -1.49 -10.29 -2.21
N ARG A 63 -0.53 -9.96 -1.34
CA ARG A 63 -0.75 -9.02 -0.23
C ARG A 63 -1.07 -7.61 -0.72
N ILE A 64 -0.40 -7.13 -1.77
CA ILE A 64 -0.72 -5.82 -2.35
C ILE A 64 -2.14 -5.82 -2.96
N LEU A 65 -2.58 -6.92 -3.56
CA LEU A 65 -3.96 -7.03 -4.05
C LEU A 65 -4.98 -6.97 -2.89
N GLU A 66 -4.74 -7.69 -1.79
CA GLU A 66 -5.60 -7.62 -0.60
C GLU A 66 -5.67 -6.20 0.01
N VAL A 67 -4.53 -5.49 0.03
CA VAL A 67 -4.47 -4.07 0.44
C VAL A 67 -5.37 -3.24 -0.46
N LEU A 68 -5.24 -3.37 -1.79
CA LEU A 68 -6.01 -2.59 -2.76
C LEU A 68 -7.51 -2.90 -2.72
N ASP A 69 -7.88 -4.17 -2.53
CA ASP A 69 -9.28 -4.59 -2.35
C ASP A 69 -9.90 -3.91 -1.13
N THR A 70 -9.16 -3.91 -0.02
CA THR A 70 -9.62 -3.26 1.23
C THR A 70 -9.74 -1.75 1.05
N LEU A 71 -8.78 -1.11 0.39
CA LEU A 71 -8.82 0.33 0.14
C LEU A 71 -9.99 0.72 -0.78
N GLU A 72 -10.26 -0.05 -1.84
CA GLU A 72 -11.41 0.18 -2.73
C GLU A 72 -12.74 0.13 -1.98
N GLU A 73 -12.92 -0.86 -1.09
CA GLU A 73 -14.13 -0.98 -0.28
C GLU A 73 -14.30 0.19 0.70
N ILE A 74 -13.23 0.58 1.40
CA ILE A 74 -13.28 1.59 2.46
C ILE A 74 -13.36 3.01 1.88
N GLU A 75 -12.58 3.31 0.85
CA GLU A 75 -12.55 4.63 0.23
C GLU A 75 -13.68 4.86 -0.77
N ARG A 76 -14.36 3.79 -1.22
CA ARG A 76 -15.39 3.83 -2.28
C ARG A 76 -14.87 4.50 -3.55
N ARG A 77 -13.62 4.19 -3.90
CA ARG A 77 -12.90 4.67 -5.09
C ARG A 77 -12.34 3.47 -5.83
N SER A 78 -12.18 3.59 -7.14
CA SER A 78 -11.65 2.48 -7.93
C SER A 78 -10.19 2.18 -7.57
N LYS A 79 -9.77 0.91 -7.65
CA LYS A 79 -8.34 0.55 -7.52
C LYS A 79 -7.43 1.38 -8.41
N TYR A 80 -7.87 1.72 -9.63
CA TYR A 80 -7.08 2.53 -10.55
C TYR A 80 -6.73 3.91 -9.97
N GLU A 81 -7.71 4.60 -9.38
CA GLU A 81 -7.48 5.91 -8.74
C GLU A 81 -6.57 5.78 -7.51
N ILE A 82 -6.77 4.74 -6.71
CA ILE A 82 -5.94 4.46 -5.52
C ILE A 82 -4.49 4.18 -5.94
N ILE A 83 -4.27 3.33 -6.95
CA ILE A 83 -2.92 3.04 -7.48
C ILE A 83 -2.26 4.32 -7.99
N LYS A 84 -3.00 5.16 -8.71
CA LYS A 84 -2.47 6.44 -9.20
C LYS A 84 -2.00 7.32 -8.04
N ASP A 85 -2.76 7.40 -6.95
CA ASP A 85 -2.37 8.19 -5.78
C ASP A 85 -1.17 7.58 -5.05
N ILE A 86 -1.14 6.26 -4.86
CA ILE A 86 -0.01 5.54 -4.26
C ILE A 86 1.27 5.73 -5.11
N VAL A 87 1.19 5.62 -6.43
CA VAL A 87 2.36 5.80 -7.30
C VAL A 87 2.89 7.23 -7.24
N ASN A 88 2.01 8.21 -7.04
CA ASN A 88 2.35 9.64 -7.03
C ASN A 88 2.69 10.20 -5.64
N VAL A 89 2.63 9.42 -4.56
CA VAL A 89 3.10 9.92 -3.26
C VAL A 89 4.60 10.26 -3.31
N SER A 90 4.92 11.51 -2.96
CA SER A 90 6.31 11.96 -2.84
C SER A 90 6.95 11.39 -1.57
N THR A 91 8.07 10.68 -1.72
CA THR A 91 8.98 10.33 -0.62
C THR A 91 9.75 11.59 -0.21
N SER A 92 9.15 12.44 0.60
CA SER A 92 9.92 13.52 1.25
C SER A 92 10.62 12.92 2.46
N PHE A 93 11.93 12.69 2.33
CA PHE A 93 12.79 12.38 3.47
C PHE A 93 12.74 13.57 4.44
N ARG A 94 12.34 13.32 5.69
CA ARG A 94 12.58 14.21 6.82
C ARG A 94 13.69 13.62 7.68
#